data_AF-A0A821IH95-F1
#
_entry.id   AF-A0A821IH95-F1
#
_cell.length_a   1.000
_cell.length_b   1.000
_cell.length_c   1.000
_cell.angle_alpha   90.00
_cell.angle_beta   90.00
_cell.angle_gamma   90.00
#
_symmetry.space_group_name_H-M   'P 1'
#
loop_
_entity.id
_entity.type
_entity.pdbx_description
1 polymer ?
#
loop_
_entity_poly.entity_id
_entity_poly.type
_entity_poly.pdbx_seq_one_letter_code
_entity_poly.pdbx_strand_id
1 'polypeptide(L)'
;MTFEQCLDYLKVLGDILVFEQRSSRTIIVKPYHLLNNILSRSLFRPYMNEWLNYDDNMIFHFSGYYPTQELFNIDRQRLLTRGEYTWNMLNCLFFAQNNNNTCVIEENIIDICRLMEHLYLGYLNESNPNYREFSTFYFVCPWLMNETSIDINHKEYFKILEQKRSHERLKREQRRRFKQQQIWLAMDHGQETILNKSFLEEIALNYTQEHIPAWDQIEIIDSHIVKQGSLQKIKIINGNSYFLPDGLYERLLICLHSLFYERLDYYNITLGRTKDKSLIKVERFDTQDQIYITMNHSLLEHIQNSLKHNLFSFYPTVNLRIET
;
A
#
# COMPACT_ATOMS: atom_id res chain seq x y z
N MET A 1 -32.14 17.11 -23.97
CA MET A 1 -31.04 16.25 -23.51
C MET A 1 -30.67 16.74 -22.11
N THR A 2 -30.69 15.87 -21.10
CA THR A 2 -30.28 16.21 -19.73
C THR A 2 -28.76 16.22 -19.62
N PHE A 3 -28.22 16.79 -18.54
CA PHE A 3 -26.78 16.78 -18.27
C PHE A 3 -26.20 15.36 -18.23
N GLU A 4 -26.91 14.43 -17.61
CA GLU A 4 -26.54 13.00 -17.56
C GLU A 4 -26.53 12.37 -18.96
N GLN A 5 -27.52 12.66 -19.79
CA GLN A 5 -27.56 12.16 -21.17
C GLN A 5 -26.40 12.70 -22.02
N CYS A 6 -25.99 13.96 -21.80
CA CYS A 6 -24.82 14.52 -22.46
C CYS A 6 -23.53 13.82 -22.00
N LEU A 7 -23.38 13.55 -20.70
CA LEU A 7 -22.23 12.82 -20.17
C LEU A 7 -22.17 11.41 -20.73
N ASP A 8 -23.28 10.68 -20.75
CA ASP A 8 -23.31 9.33 -21.30
C ASP A 8 -23.00 9.30 -22.79
N TYR A 9 -23.47 10.29 -23.56
CA TYR A 9 -23.10 10.45 -24.96
C TYR A 9 -21.59 10.65 -25.13
N LEU A 10 -20.98 11.56 -24.36
CA LEU A 10 -19.54 11.81 -24.42
C LEU A 10 -18.69 10.62 -23.94
N LYS A 11 -19.18 9.85 -22.95
CA LYS A 11 -18.55 8.59 -22.51
C LYS A 11 -18.54 7.57 -23.64
N VAL A 12 -19.67 7.40 -24.35
CA VAL A 12 -19.79 6.44 -25.47
C VAL A 12 -18.89 6.81 -26.63
N LEU A 13 -18.75 8.12 -26.93
CA LEU A 13 -17.80 8.60 -27.94
C LEU A 13 -16.33 8.42 -27.51
N GLY A 14 -16.07 8.24 -26.22
CA GLY A 14 -14.72 8.20 -25.67
C GLY A 14 -14.07 9.58 -25.53
N ASP A 15 -14.83 10.67 -25.62
CA ASP A 15 -14.31 12.04 -25.48
C ASP A 15 -13.97 12.39 -24.02
N ILE A 16 -14.66 11.74 -23.09
CA ILE A 16 -14.43 11.84 -21.66
C ILE A 16 -14.41 10.46 -21.02
N LEU A 17 -13.65 10.35 -19.94
CA LEU A 17 -13.70 9.25 -19.00
C LEU A 17 -14.33 9.78 -17.71
N VAL A 18 -15.29 9.04 -17.18
CA VAL A 18 -16.03 9.43 -15.98
C VAL A 18 -15.87 8.33 -14.94
N PHE A 19 -15.36 8.70 -13.77
CA PHE A 19 -15.13 7.79 -12.65
C PHE A 19 -15.91 8.29 -11.45
N GLU A 20 -16.86 7.47 -11.01
CA GLU A 20 -17.63 7.74 -9.80
C GLU A 20 -16.86 7.22 -8.59
N GLN A 21 -16.41 8.11 -7.71
CA GLN A 21 -15.78 7.72 -6.45
C GLN A 21 -16.84 7.51 -5.36
N ARG A 22 -16.50 6.69 -4.36
CA ARG A 22 -17.35 6.40 -3.18
C ARG A 22 -17.73 7.66 -2.37
N SER A 23 -17.01 8.78 -2.54
CA SER A 23 -17.18 10.02 -1.78
C SER A 23 -17.98 11.11 -2.53
N SER A 24 -19.01 10.75 -3.29
CA SER A 24 -19.85 11.65 -4.10
C SER A 24 -19.11 12.57 -5.08
N ARG A 25 -17.83 12.31 -5.34
CA ARG A 25 -16.99 13.05 -6.28
C ARG A 25 -16.90 12.28 -7.58
N THR A 26 -17.31 12.92 -8.67
CA THR A 26 -17.15 12.40 -10.03
C THR A 26 -15.88 12.98 -10.63
N ILE A 27 -14.93 12.13 -11.01
CA ILE A 27 -13.76 12.56 -11.77
C ILE A 27 -14.10 12.47 -13.25
N ILE A 28 -14.00 13.59 -13.95
CA ILE A 28 -14.16 13.67 -15.41
C ILE A 28 -12.81 14.03 -16.02
N VAL A 29 -12.27 13.18 -16.87
CA VAL A 29 -10.94 13.37 -17.48
C VAL A 29 -11.03 13.18 -18.99
N LYS A 30 -10.30 14.00 -19.76
CA LYS A 30 -10.10 13.75 -21.19
C LYS A 30 -9.08 12.61 -21.36
N PRO A 31 -9.37 11.55 -22.14
CA PRO A 31 -8.46 10.42 -22.29
C PRO A 31 -7.05 10.83 -22.75
N TYR A 32 -6.95 11.80 -23.69
CA TYR A 32 -5.65 12.35 -24.12
C TYR A 32 -4.84 12.91 -22.95
N HIS A 33 -5.49 13.64 -22.04
CA HIS A 33 -4.82 14.21 -20.88
C HIS A 33 -4.36 13.12 -19.92
N LEU A 34 -5.21 12.12 -19.65
CA LEU A 34 -4.85 10.99 -18.80
C LEU A 34 -3.64 10.21 -19.35
N LEU A 35 -3.66 9.86 -20.63
CA LEU A 35 -2.59 9.05 -21.24
C LEU A 35 -1.28 9.84 -21.38
N ASN A 36 -1.34 11.04 -21.98
CA ASN A 36 -0.13 11.76 -22.38
C ASN A 36 0.45 12.69 -21.30
N ASN A 37 -0.38 13.15 -20.38
CA ASN A 37 0.08 14.08 -19.35
C ASN A 37 0.25 13.41 -17.99
N ILE A 38 -0.58 12.41 -17.67
CA ILE A 38 -0.50 11.69 -16.40
C ILE A 38 0.30 10.41 -16.60
N LEU A 39 -0.28 9.39 -17.24
CA LEU A 39 0.24 8.02 -17.24
C LEU A 39 1.63 7.87 -17.88
N SER A 40 1.87 8.46 -19.07
CA SER A 40 3.17 8.38 -19.75
C SER A 40 4.29 9.20 -19.08
N ARG A 41 3.92 10.20 -18.27
CA ARG A 41 4.89 11.05 -17.54
C ARG A 41 5.10 10.61 -16.11
N SER A 42 4.27 9.73 -15.55
CA SER A 42 4.46 9.18 -14.22
C SER A 42 4.88 7.72 -14.26
N LEU A 43 3.98 6.82 -14.66
CA LEU A 43 4.13 5.37 -14.46
C LEU A 43 4.69 4.63 -15.68
N PHE A 44 4.24 4.96 -16.89
CA PHE A 44 4.63 4.26 -18.10
C PHE A 44 5.80 4.98 -18.77
N ARG A 45 6.94 4.96 -18.10
CA ARG A 45 8.18 5.52 -18.65
C ARG A 45 9.03 4.42 -19.30
N PRO A 46 9.37 4.55 -20.59
CA PRO A 46 10.44 3.74 -21.15
C PRO A 46 11.73 4.02 -20.38
N TYR A 47 12.55 2.99 -20.15
CA TYR A 47 13.82 3.09 -19.43
C TYR A 47 13.69 3.66 -18.00
N MET A 48 12.70 3.16 -17.23
CA MET A 48 12.47 3.57 -15.85
C MET A 48 13.74 3.52 -14.97
N ASN A 49 14.65 2.56 -15.20
CA ASN A 49 15.92 2.47 -14.50
C ASN A 49 16.83 3.70 -14.69
N GLU A 50 16.87 4.25 -15.92
CA GLU A 50 17.67 5.43 -16.27
C GLU A 50 17.00 6.70 -15.76
N TRP A 51 15.67 6.74 -15.82
CA TRP A 51 14.91 7.86 -15.28
C TRP A 51 15.01 7.97 -13.75
N LEU A 52 15.13 6.84 -13.06
CA LEU A 52 15.43 6.73 -11.63
C LEU A 52 16.94 6.86 -11.37
N ASN A 53 17.58 7.87 -11.97
CA ASN A 53 18.95 8.26 -11.66
C ASN A 53 18.92 9.50 -10.75
N TYR A 54 19.49 9.37 -9.55
CA TYR A 54 19.52 10.45 -8.55
C TYR A 54 20.30 11.68 -9.03
N ASP A 55 21.40 11.45 -9.75
CA ASP A 55 22.33 12.52 -10.15
C ASP A 55 21.84 13.23 -11.42
N ASP A 56 21.28 12.47 -12.38
CA ASP A 56 20.82 13.04 -13.65
C ASP A 56 19.42 13.68 -13.53
N ASN A 57 18.59 13.19 -12.61
CA ASN A 57 17.22 13.67 -12.47
C ASN A 57 17.12 14.69 -11.33
N MET A 58 17.29 15.96 -11.73
CA MET A 58 17.27 17.14 -10.86
C MET A 58 16.02 17.23 -9.97
N ILE A 59 14.89 16.62 -10.35
CA ILE A 59 13.68 16.62 -9.53
C ILE A 59 13.91 15.84 -8.23
N PHE A 60 14.60 14.70 -8.28
CA PHE A 60 14.89 13.93 -7.07
C PHE A 60 15.88 14.64 -6.15
N HIS A 61 16.88 15.31 -6.72
CA HIS A 61 17.90 16.01 -5.96
C HIS A 61 17.40 17.32 -5.33
N PHE A 62 16.57 18.10 -6.04
CA PHE A 62 16.22 19.48 -5.64
C PHE A 62 14.81 19.66 -5.08
N SER A 63 13.93 18.65 -5.16
CA SER A 63 12.56 18.76 -4.62
C SER A 63 12.48 18.76 -3.09
N GLY A 64 13.55 18.37 -2.40
CA GLY A 64 13.60 18.27 -0.93
C GLY A 64 12.99 16.99 -0.35
N TYR A 65 12.34 16.15 -1.16
CA TYR A 65 11.79 14.86 -0.70
C TYR A 65 12.85 13.78 -0.48
N TYR A 66 14.01 13.89 -1.13
CA TYR A 66 15.15 12.99 -0.95
C TYR A 66 16.38 13.78 -0.49
N PRO A 67 16.56 13.99 0.83
CA PRO A 67 17.71 14.70 1.36
C PRO A 67 19.02 13.91 1.22
N THR A 68 18.94 12.59 1.02
CA THR A 68 20.09 11.71 0.83
C THR A 68 19.87 10.74 -0.33
N GLN A 69 20.95 10.42 -1.04
CA GLN A 69 20.95 9.41 -2.11
C GLN A 69 20.61 8.01 -1.56
N GLU A 70 20.98 7.71 -0.32
CA GLU A 70 20.66 6.45 0.35
C GLU A 70 19.14 6.23 0.43
N LEU A 71 18.39 7.25 0.88
CA LEU A 71 16.93 7.17 0.97
C LEU A 71 16.30 6.97 -0.42
N PHE A 72 16.80 7.69 -1.43
CA PHE A 72 16.36 7.51 -2.81
C PHE A 72 16.61 6.09 -3.30
N ASN A 73 17.80 5.53 -3.04
CA ASN A 73 18.16 4.19 -3.47
C ASN A 73 17.28 3.11 -2.84
N ILE A 74 16.89 3.28 -1.57
CA ILE A 74 15.94 2.37 -0.89
C ILE A 74 14.59 2.37 -1.62
N ASP A 75 14.03 3.56 -1.88
CA ASP A 75 12.74 3.69 -2.55
C ASP A 75 12.78 3.25 -4.01
N ARG A 76 13.88 3.54 -4.71
CA ARG A 76 14.15 3.05 -6.06
C ARG A 76 14.15 1.52 -6.11
N GLN A 77 14.84 0.86 -5.17
CA GLN A 77 14.83 -0.61 -5.12
C GLN A 77 13.43 -1.16 -4.87
N ARG A 78 12.66 -0.57 -3.95
CA ARG A 78 11.26 -0.97 -3.71
C ARG A 78 10.40 -0.88 -4.96
N LEU A 79 10.53 0.21 -5.71
CA LEU A 79 9.81 0.36 -6.97
C LEU A 79 10.24 -0.71 -7.98
N LEU A 80 11.55 -0.89 -8.17
CA LEU A 80 12.08 -1.81 -9.17
C LEU A 80 11.87 -3.28 -8.85
N THR A 81 11.76 -3.66 -7.58
CA THR A 81 11.58 -5.07 -7.18
C THR A 81 10.13 -5.42 -6.85
N ARG A 82 9.41 -4.50 -6.21
CA ARG A 82 8.06 -4.73 -5.67
C ARG A 82 6.98 -3.88 -6.31
N GLY A 83 7.32 -3.02 -7.28
CA GLY A 83 6.35 -2.11 -7.90
C GLY A 83 5.75 -1.10 -6.92
N GLU A 84 6.43 -0.83 -5.80
CA GLU A 84 5.94 0.05 -4.73
C GLU A 84 6.43 1.49 -4.93
N TYR A 85 5.51 2.39 -5.27
CA TYR A 85 5.77 3.82 -5.28
C TYR A 85 5.53 4.39 -3.88
N THR A 86 6.60 4.89 -3.25
CA THR A 86 6.51 5.59 -1.96
C THR A 86 5.89 6.97 -2.14
N TRP A 87 5.37 7.53 -1.06
CA TRP A 87 4.82 8.89 -1.09
C TRP A 87 5.86 9.93 -1.57
N ASN A 88 7.11 9.81 -1.15
CA ASN A 88 8.20 10.69 -1.61
C ASN A 88 8.40 10.55 -3.13
N MET A 89 8.43 9.31 -3.63
CA MET A 89 8.57 9.04 -5.07
C MET A 89 7.40 9.61 -5.86
N LEU A 90 6.17 9.45 -5.36
CA LEU A 90 4.96 10.02 -5.97
C LEU A 90 5.02 11.54 -6.01
N ASN A 91 5.40 12.22 -4.93
CA ASN A 91 5.53 13.68 -4.93
C ASN A 91 6.59 14.17 -5.94
N CYS A 92 7.71 13.47 -6.06
CA CYS A 92 8.71 13.76 -7.08
C CYS A 92 8.17 13.54 -8.50
N LEU A 93 7.50 12.41 -8.75
CA LEU A 93 6.90 12.07 -10.04
C LEU A 93 5.87 13.11 -10.50
N PHE A 94 5.08 13.62 -9.56
CA PHE A 94 4.03 14.59 -9.81
C PHE A 94 4.50 16.05 -9.65
N PHE A 95 5.76 16.30 -9.26
CA PHE A 95 6.30 17.63 -8.97
C PHE A 95 6.08 18.66 -10.09
N ALA A 96 6.33 18.29 -11.35
CA ALA A 96 6.13 19.19 -12.49
C ALA A 96 4.66 19.48 -12.79
N GLN A 97 3.75 18.60 -12.37
CA GLN A 97 2.31 18.82 -12.46
C GLN A 97 1.84 19.74 -11.32
N ASN A 98 2.42 19.61 -10.14
CA ASN A 98 2.11 20.39 -8.95
C ASN A 98 2.57 21.86 -9.05
N ASN A 99 3.65 22.13 -9.79
CA ASN A 99 4.26 23.46 -9.88
C ASN A 99 3.84 24.27 -11.12
N ASN A 100 2.95 23.74 -11.95
CA ASN A 100 2.31 24.55 -13.00
C ASN A 100 1.09 25.25 -12.40
N ASN A 101 1.04 26.58 -12.49
CA ASN A 101 -0.04 27.46 -11.98
C ASN A 101 -1.47 27.12 -12.46
N THR A 102 -1.64 26.09 -13.30
CA THR A 102 -2.91 25.55 -13.76
C THR A 102 -3.44 24.40 -12.90
N CYS A 103 -2.73 23.97 -11.86
CA CYS A 103 -3.10 22.75 -11.15
C CYS A 103 -2.64 22.73 -9.67
N VAL A 104 -3.62 22.83 -8.77
CA VAL A 104 -3.47 22.61 -7.32
C VAL A 104 -3.47 21.10 -7.08
N ILE A 105 -2.30 20.47 -6.85
CA ILE A 105 -2.16 18.99 -6.85
C ILE A 105 -1.34 18.51 -5.62
N GLU A 106 -1.81 18.78 -4.41
CA GLU A 106 -1.49 17.88 -3.29
C GLU A 106 -2.67 16.93 -3.01
N GLU A 107 -3.92 17.42 -3.12
CA GLU A 107 -5.12 16.57 -3.00
C GLU A 107 -5.32 15.62 -4.20
N ASN A 108 -4.76 15.94 -5.37
CA ASN A 108 -5.01 15.20 -6.61
C ASN A 108 -4.13 13.93 -6.79
N ILE A 109 -3.00 13.76 -6.11
CA ILE A 109 -2.18 12.53 -6.27
C ILE A 109 -3.00 11.30 -5.84
N ILE A 110 -3.74 11.41 -4.74
CA ILE A 110 -4.63 10.35 -4.26
C ILE A 110 -5.75 10.09 -5.27
N ASP A 111 -6.34 11.14 -5.87
CA ASP A 111 -7.36 10.98 -6.90
C ASP A 111 -6.81 10.31 -8.16
N ILE A 112 -5.56 10.60 -8.55
CA ILE A 112 -4.87 9.92 -9.65
C ILE A 112 -4.61 8.45 -9.27
N CYS A 113 -4.16 8.16 -8.04
CA CYS A 113 -4.01 6.78 -7.58
C CYS A 113 -5.34 6.00 -7.59
N ARG A 114 -6.43 6.62 -7.15
CA ARG A 114 -7.78 6.04 -7.21
C ARG A 114 -8.26 5.85 -8.64
N LEU A 115 -7.98 6.81 -9.52
CA LEU A 115 -8.24 6.66 -10.95
C LEU A 115 -7.48 5.46 -11.53
N MET A 116 -6.24 5.26 -11.12
CA MET A 116 -5.41 4.13 -11.55
C MET A 116 -5.90 2.80 -10.96
N GLU A 117 -6.47 2.79 -9.75
CA GLU A 117 -7.22 1.66 -9.19
C GLU A 117 -8.42 1.28 -10.05
N HIS A 118 -9.24 2.26 -10.45
CA HIS A 118 -10.38 2.02 -11.34
C HIS A 118 -9.98 1.45 -12.70
N LEU A 119 -8.78 1.77 -13.17
CA LEU A 119 -8.21 1.23 -14.40
C LEU A 119 -7.47 -0.10 -14.20
N TYR A 120 -7.44 -0.62 -12.97
CA TYR A 120 -6.70 -1.81 -12.57
C TYR A 120 -5.20 -1.74 -12.91
N LEU A 121 -4.59 -0.57 -12.70
CA LEU A 121 -3.16 -0.35 -12.89
C LEU A 121 -2.36 -0.50 -11.60
N GLY A 122 -3.02 -0.39 -10.45
CA GLY A 122 -2.41 -0.52 -9.14
C GLY A 122 -3.41 -0.29 -8.03
N TYR A 123 -2.92 -0.21 -6.79
CA TYR A 123 -3.74 0.11 -5.62
C TYR A 123 -2.96 0.88 -4.55
N LEU A 124 -3.68 1.68 -3.79
CA LEU A 124 -3.16 2.53 -2.74
C LEU A 124 -3.19 1.77 -1.41
N ASN A 125 -2.04 1.25 -1.03
CA ASN A 125 -1.89 0.49 0.20
C ASN A 125 -1.81 1.43 1.41
N GLU A 126 -2.93 1.57 2.12
CA GLU A 126 -3.07 2.40 3.32
C GLU A 126 -2.55 1.72 4.60
N SER A 127 -1.89 0.55 4.50
CA SER A 127 -1.56 -0.30 5.64
C SER A 127 -0.45 0.25 6.56
N ASN A 128 -0.62 1.43 7.18
CA ASN A 128 -0.06 1.83 8.48
C ASN A 128 -0.52 3.25 8.93
N PRO A 129 -1.81 3.52 9.19
CA PRO A 129 -2.28 4.87 9.52
C PRO A 129 -1.72 5.42 10.86
N ASN A 130 -1.05 4.61 11.68
CA ASN A 130 -0.68 4.94 13.06
C ASN A 130 0.82 5.08 13.36
N TYR A 131 1.75 5.10 12.38
CA TYR A 131 3.19 5.25 12.66
C TYR A 131 3.90 6.39 11.93
N ARG A 132 4.19 7.48 12.67
CA ARG A 132 5.00 8.65 12.25
C ARG A 132 6.48 8.36 11.99
N GLU A 133 6.96 7.12 12.16
CA GLU A 133 8.34 6.73 11.81
C GLU A 133 8.38 5.69 10.65
N PHE A 134 7.21 5.25 10.13
CA PHE A 134 7.04 4.49 8.88
C PHE A 134 5.75 4.92 8.16
N SER A 135 5.58 6.23 8.01
CA SER A 135 4.42 6.84 7.38
C SER A 135 4.57 6.79 5.87
N THR A 136 3.93 5.84 5.22
CA THR A 136 3.99 5.79 3.76
C THR A 136 2.75 5.09 3.26
N PHE A 137 1.81 5.91 2.82
CA PHE A 137 0.95 5.54 1.71
C PHE A 137 1.87 5.07 0.57
N TYR A 138 1.63 3.87 0.07
CA TYR A 138 2.29 3.37 -1.13
C TYR A 138 1.24 3.18 -2.22
N PHE A 139 1.59 3.55 -3.45
CA PHE A 139 0.85 3.07 -4.61
C PHE A 139 1.59 1.88 -5.18
N VAL A 140 0.93 0.72 -5.21
CA VAL A 140 1.52 -0.54 -5.65
C VAL A 140 1.04 -0.84 -7.06
N CYS A 141 1.98 -1.10 -7.97
CA CYS A 141 1.72 -1.56 -9.34
C CYS A 141 2.11 -3.03 -9.46
N PRO A 142 1.16 -3.99 -9.35
CA PRO A 142 1.49 -5.42 -9.35
C PRO A 142 2.22 -5.89 -10.60
N TRP A 143 1.94 -5.27 -11.75
CA TRP A 143 2.57 -5.58 -13.03
C TRP A 143 4.05 -5.15 -13.11
N LEU A 144 4.56 -4.38 -12.13
CA LEU A 144 5.98 -4.04 -11.97
C LEU A 144 6.72 -4.95 -10.99
N MET A 145 6.02 -5.83 -10.28
CA MET A 145 6.65 -6.76 -9.35
C MET A 145 7.50 -7.78 -10.10
N ASN A 146 8.72 -7.99 -9.64
CA ASN A 146 9.61 -9.04 -10.17
C ASN A 146 10.27 -9.88 -9.07
N GLU A 147 10.21 -9.43 -7.82
CA GLU A 147 10.74 -10.17 -6.68
C GLU A 147 9.89 -11.42 -6.45
N THR A 148 10.51 -12.60 -6.53
CA THR A 148 9.86 -13.88 -6.24
C THR A 148 10.18 -14.32 -4.82
N SER A 149 9.29 -15.11 -4.22
CA SER A 149 9.53 -15.73 -2.92
C SER A 149 9.17 -17.22 -2.95
N ILE A 150 10.01 -18.03 -2.32
CA ILE A 150 9.93 -19.50 -2.41
C ILE A 150 9.23 -20.08 -1.18
N ASP A 151 9.41 -19.50 0.00
CA ASP A 151 8.79 -19.98 1.22
C ASP A 151 8.59 -18.85 2.23
N ILE A 152 7.35 -18.35 2.33
CA ILE A 152 6.98 -17.35 3.33
C ILE A 152 6.20 -18.04 4.43
N ASN A 153 6.83 -18.20 5.58
CA ASN A 153 6.14 -18.58 6.80
C ASN A 153 5.27 -17.42 7.28
N HIS A 154 3.97 -17.48 6.97
CA HIS A 154 3.03 -16.44 7.34
C HIS A 154 2.97 -16.16 8.85
N LYS A 155 3.13 -17.19 9.69
CA LYS A 155 3.15 -17.00 11.14
C LYS A 155 4.34 -16.16 11.56
N GLU A 156 5.52 -16.49 11.02
CA GLU A 156 6.76 -15.78 11.33
C GLU A 156 6.71 -14.33 10.85
N TYR A 157 6.26 -14.09 9.61
CA TYR A 157 6.11 -12.74 9.08
C TYR A 157 5.20 -11.86 9.95
N PHE A 158 3.98 -12.33 10.25
CA PHE A 158 3.04 -11.57 11.07
C PHE A 158 3.49 -11.48 12.54
N LYS A 159 4.27 -12.44 13.05
CA LYS A 159 4.90 -12.36 14.38
C LYS A 159 5.87 -11.19 14.44
N ILE A 160 6.79 -11.12 13.48
CA ILE A 160 7.78 -10.03 13.39
C ILE A 160 7.09 -8.67 13.28
N LEU A 161 6.00 -8.58 12.50
CA LEU A 161 5.21 -7.36 12.40
C LEU A 161 4.58 -6.95 13.73
N GLU A 162 3.97 -7.88 14.46
CA GLU A 162 3.37 -7.59 15.77
C GLU A 162 4.41 -7.26 16.84
N GLN A 163 5.58 -7.90 16.80
CA GLN A 163 6.73 -7.59 17.65
C GLN A 163 7.19 -6.14 17.45
N LYS A 164 7.44 -5.74 16.20
CA LYS A 164 7.83 -4.37 15.85
C LYS A 164 6.78 -3.34 16.29
N ARG A 165 5.49 -3.65 16.12
CA ARG A 165 4.41 -2.75 16.55
C ARG A 165 4.34 -2.60 18.05
N SER A 166 4.47 -3.70 18.78
CA SER A 166 4.46 -3.72 20.24
C SER A 166 5.63 -2.92 20.79
N HIS A 167 6.82 -3.09 20.19
CA HIS A 167 8.00 -2.29 20.50
C HIS A 167 7.75 -0.78 20.36
N GLU A 168 7.18 -0.37 19.24
CA GLU A 168 6.88 1.04 19.00
C GLU A 168 5.76 1.58 19.90
N ARG A 169 4.80 0.75 20.34
CA ARG A 169 3.82 1.15 21.36
C ARG A 169 4.50 1.41 22.70
N LEU A 170 5.38 0.50 23.13
CA LEU A 170 6.14 0.66 24.37
C LEU A 170 6.99 1.93 24.35
N LYS A 171 7.71 2.20 23.25
CA LYS A 171 8.45 3.46 23.07
C LYS A 171 7.57 4.69 23.22
N ARG A 172 6.36 4.67 22.65
CA ARG A 172 5.43 5.80 22.76
C ARG A 172 4.89 5.98 24.16
N GLU A 173 4.54 4.89 24.83
CA GLU A 173 4.09 4.93 26.22
C GLU A 173 5.18 5.49 27.12
N GLN A 174 6.43 5.06 26.96
CA GLN A 174 7.58 5.62 27.66
C GLN A 174 7.73 7.13 27.38
N ARG A 175 7.73 7.55 26.10
CA ARG A 175 7.77 8.98 25.72
C ARG A 175 6.61 9.77 26.33
N ARG A 176 5.40 9.20 26.44
CA ARG A 176 4.23 9.85 27.06
C ARG A 176 4.38 9.98 28.57
N ARG A 177 4.78 8.92 29.26
CA ARG A 177 5.05 8.94 30.71
C ARG A 177 6.10 9.97 31.06
N PHE A 178 7.20 10.00 30.31
CA PHE A 178 8.26 10.98 30.46
C PHE A 178 7.74 12.42 30.34
N LYS A 179 6.95 12.71 29.31
CA LYS A 179 6.33 14.04 29.13
C LYS A 179 5.35 14.40 30.26
N GLN A 180 4.51 13.46 30.71
CA GLN A 180 3.57 13.70 31.81
C GLN A 180 4.29 14.06 33.11
N GLN A 181 5.40 13.39 33.40
CA GLN A 181 6.21 13.68 34.59
C GLN A 181 6.95 15.01 34.49
N GLN A 182 7.48 15.36 33.30
CA GLN A 182 8.03 16.70 33.08
C GLN A 182 6.99 17.79 33.38
N ILE A 183 5.73 17.56 32.99
CA ILE A 183 4.63 18.46 33.28
C ILE A 183 4.33 18.51 34.79
N TRP A 184 4.23 17.36 35.47
CA TRP A 184 4.00 17.31 36.91
C TRP A 184 5.08 18.04 37.71
N LEU A 185 6.35 17.80 37.40
CA LEU A 185 7.47 18.50 38.04
C LEU A 185 7.45 20.00 37.77
N ALA A 186 7.10 20.42 36.55
CA ALA A 186 6.94 21.84 36.22
C ALA A 186 5.77 22.50 36.98
N MET A 187 4.72 21.74 37.31
CA MET A 187 3.59 22.20 38.13
C MET A 187 3.95 22.30 39.61
N ASP A 188 4.68 21.31 40.15
CA ASP A 188 5.10 21.29 41.57
C ASP A 188 6.16 22.35 41.90
N HIS A 189 6.99 22.73 40.93
CA HIS A 189 8.06 23.73 41.10
C HIS A 189 7.67 25.16 40.67
N GLY A 190 6.37 25.43 40.48
CA GLY A 190 5.77 26.77 40.34
C GLY A 190 6.63 27.85 39.68
N GLN A 191 6.66 27.92 38.34
CA GLN A 191 7.19 28.99 37.46
C GLN A 191 8.58 29.63 37.73
N GLU A 192 9.23 29.39 38.86
CA GLU A 192 10.59 29.86 39.15
C GLU A 192 11.55 28.70 39.08
N THR A 193 11.88 28.31 37.86
CA THR A 193 13.27 28.10 37.46
C THR A 193 13.28 27.80 35.97
N ILE A 194 14.14 28.52 35.26
CA ILE A 194 14.76 28.01 34.05
C ILE A 194 15.24 26.59 34.40
N LEU A 195 14.49 25.57 33.97
CA LEU A 195 14.79 24.16 34.22
C LEU A 195 16.24 23.94 33.77
N ASN A 196 17.13 23.88 34.76
CA ASN A 196 18.56 23.78 34.53
C ASN A 196 18.78 22.52 33.69
N LYS A 197 19.45 22.63 32.55
CA LYS A 197 19.66 21.50 31.61
C LYS A 197 20.15 20.24 32.34
N SER A 198 20.99 20.43 33.35
CA SER A 198 21.51 19.37 34.22
C SER A 198 20.43 18.60 35.00
N PHE A 199 19.36 19.26 35.48
CA PHE A 199 18.27 18.62 36.21
C PHE A 199 17.37 17.80 35.26
N LEU A 200 17.12 18.31 34.05
CA LEU A 200 16.43 17.57 33.00
C LEU A 200 17.25 16.36 32.50
N GLU A 201 18.59 16.50 32.42
CA GLU A 201 19.51 15.42 32.09
C GLU A 201 19.56 14.34 33.18
N GLU A 202 19.56 14.72 34.46
CA GLU A 202 19.54 13.80 35.60
C GLU A 202 18.21 13.04 35.72
N ILE A 203 17.08 13.70 35.45
CA ILE A 203 15.76 13.04 35.33
C ILE A 203 15.73 12.10 34.12
N ALA A 204 16.28 12.53 32.98
CA ALA A 204 16.39 11.67 31.80
C ALA A 204 17.21 10.41 32.09
N LEU A 205 18.34 10.54 32.79
CA LEU A 205 19.22 9.44 33.21
C LEU A 205 18.54 8.48 34.20
N ASN A 206 17.78 8.99 35.17
CA ASN A 206 17.06 8.15 36.14
C ASN A 206 15.83 7.44 35.53
N TYR A 207 15.20 7.99 34.49
CA TYR A 207 14.04 7.38 33.82
C TYR A 207 14.39 6.55 32.58
N THR A 208 15.61 6.63 32.06
CA THR A 208 16.10 5.72 31.01
C THR A 208 16.19 4.26 31.44
N GLN A 209 15.90 3.92 32.70
CA GLN A 209 16.01 2.56 33.24
C GLN A 209 14.79 1.64 33.03
N GLU A 210 13.64 2.11 32.55
CA GLU A 210 12.65 1.18 31.97
C GLU A 210 13.22 0.69 30.63
N HIS A 211 14.02 -0.39 30.70
CA HIS A 211 14.60 -0.99 29.51
C HIS A 211 13.47 -1.56 28.66
N ILE A 212 13.11 -0.85 27.59
CA ILE A 212 12.25 -1.41 26.56
C ILE A 212 13.03 -2.59 25.95
N PRO A 213 12.47 -3.81 26.00
CA PRO A 213 13.12 -4.97 25.41
C PRO A 213 13.37 -4.75 23.92
N ALA A 214 14.36 -5.43 23.35
CA ALA A 214 14.50 -5.43 21.90
C ALA A 214 13.23 -6.03 21.26
N TRP A 215 12.88 -5.59 20.04
CA TRP A 215 11.59 -5.95 19.44
C TRP A 215 11.42 -7.47 19.28
N ASP A 216 12.50 -8.18 18.99
CA ASP A 216 12.58 -9.63 18.82
C ASP A 216 12.40 -10.40 20.13
N GLN A 217 12.59 -9.75 21.28
CA GLN A 217 12.39 -10.29 22.62
C GLN A 217 10.93 -10.16 23.10
N ILE A 218 10.08 -9.42 22.37
CA ILE A 218 8.66 -9.28 22.73
C ILE A 218 7.92 -10.56 22.36
N GLU A 219 7.31 -11.21 23.36
CA GLU A 219 6.51 -12.40 23.15
C GLU A 219 5.14 -12.04 22.53
N ILE A 220 4.82 -12.66 21.41
CA ILE A 220 3.53 -12.52 20.73
C ILE A 220 2.84 -13.88 20.74
N ILE A 221 1.64 -13.92 21.32
CA ILE A 221 0.80 -15.11 21.37
C ILE A 221 0.29 -15.43 19.95
N ASP A 222 0.38 -16.69 19.53
CA ASP A 222 -0.05 -17.15 18.20
C ASP A 222 -1.49 -16.75 17.83
N SER A 223 -2.41 -16.77 18.79
CA SER A 223 -3.81 -16.35 18.61
C SER A 223 -3.95 -14.87 18.21
N HIS A 224 -2.93 -14.06 18.49
CA HIS A 224 -2.87 -12.65 18.09
C HIS A 224 -2.21 -12.44 16.72
N ILE A 225 -1.69 -13.49 16.08
CA ILE A 225 -0.99 -13.40 14.80
C ILE A 225 -1.98 -13.61 13.65
N VAL A 226 -2.64 -14.76 13.62
CA VAL A 226 -3.65 -15.11 12.62
C VAL A 226 -4.73 -15.95 13.31
N LYS A 227 -6.00 -15.74 12.96
CA LYS A 227 -7.08 -16.61 13.43
C LYS A 227 -6.84 -18.05 12.96
N GLN A 228 -6.69 -18.96 13.91
CA GLN A 228 -6.53 -20.40 13.68
C GLN A 228 -7.86 -21.08 13.30
N GLY A 229 -8.61 -20.51 12.36
CA GLY A 229 -9.80 -21.13 11.79
C GLY A 229 -9.45 -22.17 10.72
N SER A 230 -10.45 -22.95 10.27
CA SER A 230 -10.29 -23.82 9.12
C SER A 230 -9.89 -23.00 7.89
N LEU A 231 -8.77 -23.40 7.28
CA LEU A 231 -8.32 -22.82 6.03
C LEU A 231 -9.01 -23.53 4.87
N GLN A 232 -9.40 -22.76 3.87
CA GLN A 232 -9.96 -23.21 2.61
C GLN A 232 -8.99 -22.81 1.50
N LYS A 233 -8.77 -23.70 0.55
CA LYS A 233 -7.94 -23.42 -0.63
C LYS A 233 -8.81 -23.55 -1.86
N ILE A 234 -8.96 -22.47 -2.59
CA ILE A 234 -9.63 -22.49 -3.90
C ILE A 234 -8.61 -22.33 -5.00
N LYS A 235 -8.97 -22.80 -6.19
CA LYS A 235 -8.20 -22.70 -7.41
C LYS A 235 -9.00 -21.95 -8.46
N ILE A 236 -8.37 -20.97 -9.11
CA ILE A 236 -8.93 -20.28 -10.27
C ILE A 236 -8.39 -20.95 -11.52
N ILE A 237 -9.30 -21.36 -12.40
CA ILE A 237 -8.97 -22.01 -13.68
C ILE A 237 -9.76 -21.37 -14.82
N ASN A 238 -9.27 -21.59 -16.04
CA ASN A 238 -10.02 -21.36 -17.26
C ASN A 238 -10.61 -22.70 -17.73
N GLY A 239 -11.94 -22.82 -17.75
CA GLY A 239 -12.62 -24.06 -18.15
C GLY A 239 -12.48 -24.41 -19.63
N ASN A 240 -12.02 -23.46 -20.47
CA ASN A 240 -11.91 -23.65 -21.92
C ASN A 240 -10.46 -23.77 -22.41
N SER A 241 -9.46 -23.52 -21.55
CA SER A 241 -8.06 -23.61 -21.94
C SER A 241 -7.16 -23.85 -20.75
N TYR A 242 -5.94 -24.31 -21.00
CA TYR A 242 -4.92 -24.43 -19.95
C TYR A 242 -4.30 -23.10 -19.55
N PHE A 243 -4.69 -21.97 -20.17
CA PHE A 243 -4.07 -20.67 -19.96
C PHE A 243 -4.99 -19.71 -19.20
N LEU A 244 -4.40 -18.95 -18.29
CA LEU A 244 -5.05 -17.79 -17.67
C LEU A 244 -4.71 -16.53 -18.48
N PRO A 245 -5.63 -15.54 -18.59
CA PRO A 245 -5.34 -14.30 -19.28
C PRO A 245 -4.17 -13.55 -18.66
N ASP A 246 -3.36 -12.91 -19.51
CA ASP A 246 -2.31 -11.98 -19.05
C ASP A 246 -2.92 -10.89 -18.17
N GLY A 247 -2.22 -10.56 -17.07
CA GLY A 247 -2.68 -9.58 -16.10
C GLY A 247 -3.75 -10.09 -15.12
N LEU A 248 -4.23 -11.33 -15.23
CA LEU A 248 -5.29 -11.85 -14.34
C LEU A 248 -4.85 -11.82 -12.87
N TYR A 249 -3.60 -12.21 -12.59
CA TYR A 249 -3.05 -12.22 -11.23
C TYR A 249 -2.96 -10.80 -10.66
N GLU A 250 -2.42 -9.87 -11.44
CA GLU A 250 -2.25 -8.47 -11.06
C GLU A 250 -3.60 -7.82 -10.77
N ARG A 251 -4.60 -8.06 -11.62
CA ARG A 251 -5.98 -7.61 -11.41
C ARG A 251 -6.62 -8.25 -10.20
N LEU A 252 -6.37 -9.55 -9.97
CA LEU A 252 -6.83 -10.24 -8.77
C LEU A 252 -6.30 -9.56 -7.51
N LEU A 253 -5.01 -9.20 -7.46
CA LEU A 253 -4.41 -8.50 -6.32
C LEU A 253 -5.02 -7.12 -6.07
N ILE A 254 -5.42 -6.42 -7.13
CA ILE A 254 -6.14 -5.14 -7.06
C ILE A 254 -7.57 -5.37 -6.55
N CYS A 255 -8.31 -6.32 -7.13
CA CYS A 255 -9.68 -6.66 -6.72
C CYS A 255 -9.78 -7.07 -5.24
N LEU A 256 -8.79 -7.80 -4.73
CA LEU A 256 -8.75 -8.24 -3.34
C LEU A 256 -8.16 -7.19 -2.39
N HIS A 257 -7.62 -6.07 -2.91
CA HIS A 257 -6.87 -5.11 -2.10
C HIS A 257 -7.65 -4.64 -0.87
N SER A 258 -8.94 -4.32 -1.03
CA SER A 258 -9.79 -3.80 0.06
C SER A 258 -10.02 -4.80 1.20
N LEU A 259 -9.71 -6.08 1.01
CA LEU A 259 -9.81 -7.10 2.06
C LEU A 259 -8.58 -7.12 2.97
N PHE A 260 -7.44 -6.67 2.45
CA PHE A 260 -6.20 -6.67 3.18
C PHE A 260 -6.14 -5.48 4.12
N TYR A 261 -6.00 -5.75 5.42
CA TYR A 261 -5.55 -4.75 6.38
C TYR A 261 -4.03 -4.65 6.38
N GLU A 262 -3.37 -5.80 6.21
CA GLU A 262 -1.93 -5.91 6.00
C GLU A 262 -1.65 -6.90 4.89
N ARG A 263 -0.65 -6.59 4.08
CA ARG A 263 -0.22 -7.44 2.97
C ARG A 263 1.27 -7.33 2.74
N LEU A 264 1.78 -8.33 2.05
CA LEU A 264 3.13 -8.48 1.55
C LEU A 264 3.02 -9.11 0.18
N ASP A 265 3.53 -8.42 -0.82
CA ASP A 265 3.35 -8.79 -2.21
C ASP A 265 4.69 -9.15 -2.85
N TYR A 266 4.69 -10.28 -3.53
CA TYR A 266 5.74 -10.76 -4.41
C TYR A 266 5.08 -11.15 -5.74
N TYR A 267 5.89 -11.25 -6.78
CA TYR A 267 5.44 -11.62 -8.12
C TYR A 267 4.63 -12.92 -8.15
N ASN A 268 5.02 -13.93 -7.38
CA ASN A 268 4.37 -15.25 -7.37
C ASN A 268 3.51 -15.52 -6.11
N ILE A 269 3.58 -14.66 -5.09
CA ILE A 269 2.88 -14.87 -3.83
C ILE A 269 2.48 -13.54 -3.19
N THR A 270 1.23 -13.44 -2.80
CA THR A 270 0.73 -12.38 -1.93
C THR A 270 0.29 -13.01 -0.62
N LEU A 271 0.81 -12.48 0.48
CA LEU A 271 0.42 -12.86 1.82
C LEU A 271 -0.23 -11.66 2.50
N GLY A 272 -1.42 -11.83 3.05
CA GLY A 272 -2.03 -10.77 3.84
C GLY A 272 -3.03 -11.29 4.86
N ARG A 273 -3.51 -10.35 5.68
CA ARG A 273 -4.57 -10.62 6.66
C ARG A 273 -5.54 -9.46 6.72
N THR A 274 -6.78 -9.79 7.04
CA THR A 274 -7.87 -8.85 7.28
C THR A 274 -7.72 -8.16 8.64
N LYS A 275 -8.56 -7.15 8.91
CA LYS A 275 -8.56 -6.43 10.20
C LYS A 275 -8.87 -7.34 11.39
N ASP A 276 -9.69 -8.37 11.19
CA ASP A 276 -9.99 -9.38 12.19
C ASP A 276 -8.97 -10.53 12.21
N LYS A 277 -7.81 -10.34 11.57
CA LYS A 277 -6.67 -11.28 11.53
C LYS A 277 -6.96 -12.59 10.81
N SER A 278 -7.90 -12.60 9.88
CA SER A 278 -8.12 -13.74 8.98
C SER A 278 -7.09 -13.71 7.85
N LEU A 279 -6.43 -14.83 7.59
CA LEU A 279 -5.43 -15.03 6.55
C LEU A 279 -6.05 -15.01 5.16
N ILE A 280 -5.34 -14.39 4.23
CA ILE A 280 -5.53 -14.51 2.78
C ILE A 280 -4.14 -14.69 2.17
N LYS A 281 -3.91 -15.79 1.46
CA LYS A 281 -2.69 -16.08 0.72
C LYS A 281 -3.06 -16.36 -0.72
N VAL A 282 -2.47 -15.63 -1.66
CA VAL A 282 -2.68 -15.82 -3.11
C VAL A 282 -1.37 -16.29 -3.71
N GLU A 283 -1.39 -17.41 -4.43
CA GLU A 283 -0.21 -18.03 -5.03
C GLU A 283 -0.42 -18.17 -6.53
N ARG A 284 0.59 -17.81 -7.32
CA ARG A 284 0.61 -17.94 -8.78
C ARG A 284 1.70 -18.94 -9.17
N PHE A 285 1.34 -19.86 -10.06
CA PHE A 285 2.25 -20.87 -10.60
C PHE A 285 2.29 -20.74 -12.12
N ASP A 286 3.28 -20.01 -12.64
CA ASP A 286 3.45 -19.75 -14.07
C ASP A 286 3.59 -21.02 -14.90
N THR A 287 4.26 -22.04 -14.37
CA THR A 287 4.46 -23.32 -15.07
C THR A 287 3.17 -24.14 -15.22
N GLN A 288 2.13 -23.80 -14.46
CA GLN A 288 0.88 -24.54 -14.43
C GLN A 288 -0.32 -23.68 -14.83
N ASP A 289 -0.11 -22.40 -15.14
CA ASP A 289 -1.16 -21.41 -15.41
C ASP A 289 -2.28 -21.46 -14.35
N GLN A 290 -1.88 -21.45 -13.09
CA GLN A 290 -2.79 -21.64 -11.96
C GLN A 290 -2.61 -20.57 -10.91
N ILE A 291 -3.74 -20.13 -10.36
CA ILE A 291 -3.78 -19.25 -9.20
C ILE A 291 -4.55 -19.97 -8.09
N TYR A 292 -3.96 -20.01 -6.91
CA TYR A 292 -4.58 -20.54 -5.71
C TYR A 292 -4.82 -19.42 -4.69
N ILE A 293 -5.95 -19.49 -4.00
CA ILE A 293 -6.24 -18.60 -2.88
C ILE A 293 -6.49 -19.47 -1.65
N THR A 294 -5.61 -19.39 -0.67
CA THR A 294 -5.78 -20.00 0.64
C THR A 294 -6.28 -18.94 1.63
N MET A 295 -7.39 -19.19 2.31
CA MET A 295 -8.03 -18.20 3.17
C MET A 295 -8.74 -18.86 4.36
N ASN A 296 -9.06 -18.11 5.40
CA ASN A 296 -9.99 -18.62 6.41
C ASN A 296 -11.38 -18.86 5.81
N HIS A 297 -12.06 -19.94 6.22
CA HIS A 297 -13.38 -20.33 5.71
C HIS A 297 -14.43 -19.21 5.76
N SER A 298 -14.39 -18.35 6.77
CA SER A 298 -15.28 -17.18 6.92
C SER A 298 -15.19 -16.17 5.77
N LEU A 299 -14.11 -16.21 4.97
CA LEU A 299 -13.90 -15.30 3.84
C LEU A 299 -14.33 -15.91 2.49
N LEU A 300 -14.65 -17.21 2.45
CA LEU A 300 -14.84 -17.96 1.20
C LEU A 300 -15.94 -17.35 0.33
N GLU A 301 -17.14 -17.19 0.88
CA GLU A 301 -18.29 -16.65 0.13
C GLU A 301 -18.01 -15.22 -0.36
N HIS A 302 -17.43 -14.39 0.51
CA HIS A 302 -17.11 -13.00 0.17
C HIS A 302 -16.09 -12.90 -0.97
N ILE A 303 -15.02 -13.70 -0.91
CA ILE A 303 -14.00 -13.76 -1.97
C ILE A 303 -14.61 -14.32 -3.26
N GLN A 304 -15.36 -15.42 -3.22
CA GLN A 304 -16.02 -15.98 -4.40
C GLN A 304 -16.94 -14.97 -5.10
N ASN A 305 -17.73 -14.21 -4.34
CA ASN A 305 -18.61 -13.19 -4.87
C ASN A 305 -17.80 -12.02 -5.49
N SER A 306 -16.76 -11.54 -4.80
CA SER A 306 -15.88 -10.49 -5.34
C SER A 306 -15.21 -10.93 -6.65
N LEU A 307 -14.73 -12.17 -6.74
CA LEU A 307 -14.12 -12.72 -7.95
C LEU A 307 -15.11 -12.75 -9.12
N LYS A 308 -16.33 -13.25 -8.89
CA LYS A 308 -17.36 -13.32 -9.94
C LYS A 308 -17.78 -11.94 -10.43
N HIS A 309 -17.99 -10.98 -9.52
CA HIS A 309 -18.50 -9.66 -9.87
C HIS A 309 -17.46 -8.70 -10.43
N ASN A 310 -16.22 -8.77 -9.95
CA ASN A 310 -15.17 -7.80 -10.29
C ASN A 310 -14.13 -8.36 -11.26
N LEU A 311 -13.65 -9.58 -11.02
CA LEU A 311 -12.56 -10.15 -11.82
C LEU A 311 -13.10 -10.85 -13.08
N PHE A 312 -14.08 -11.75 -12.92
CA PHE A 312 -14.57 -12.56 -14.04
C PHE A 312 -15.38 -11.73 -15.04
N SER A 313 -16.11 -10.72 -14.56
CA SER A 313 -16.82 -9.77 -15.41
C SER A 313 -15.90 -8.97 -16.35
N PHE A 314 -14.63 -8.79 -15.97
CA PHE A 314 -13.62 -8.14 -16.82
C PHE A 314 -13.22 -9.02 -18.02
N TYR A 315 -13.40 -10.34 -17.92
CA TYR A 315 -13.06 -11.31 -18.95
C TYR A 315 -14.31 -12.07 -19.43
N PRO A 316 -15.31 -11.38 -20.03
CA PRO A 316 -16.63 -11.97 -20.31
C PRO A 316 -16.58 -13.14 -21.32
N THR A 317 -15.53 -13.23 -22.13
CA THR A 317 -15.33 -14.30 -23.10
C THR A 317 -14.52 -15.48 -22.55
N VAL A 318 -13.95 -15.35 -21.35
CA VAL A 318 -13.13 -16.39 -20.71
C VAL A 318 -13.97 -17.14 -19.70
N ASN A 319 -13.99 -18.48 -19.80
CA ASN A 319 -14.75 -19.34 -18.90
C ASN A 319 -14.01 -19.54 -17.57
N LEU A 320 -13.84 -18.47 -16.80
CA LEU A 320 -13.19 -18.55 -15.49
C LEU A 320 -14.08 -19.26 -14.47
N ARG A 321 -13.50 -20.21 -13.74
CA ARG A 321 -14.19 -21.00 -12.71
C ARG A 321 -13.38 -21.09 -11.43
N ILE A 322 -14.08 -21.33 -10.34
CA ILE A 322 -13.51 -21.57 -9.01
C ILE A 322 -13.71 -23.04 -8.69
N GLU A 323 -12.61 -23.76 -8.42
CA GLU A 323 -12.62 -25.10 -7.86
C GLU A 323 -12.28 -24.99 -6.36
N THR A 324 -13.03 -25.70 -5.52
CA THR A 324 -12.88 -25.71 -4.05
C THR A 324 -12.30 -27.03 -3.57
#